data_AF-A0A9X0Z1S5-F1
#
_entry.id   AF-A0A9X0Z1S5-F1
#
_cell.length_a   1.000
_cell.length_b   1.000
_cell.length_c   1.000
_cell.angle_alpha   90.00
_cell.angle_beta   90.00
_cell.angle_gamma   90.00
#
_symmetry.space_group_name_H-M   'P 1'
#
loop_
_entity.id
_entity.type
_entity.pdbx_description
1 polymer ?
#
loop_
_entity_poly.entity_id
_entity_poly.type
_entity_poly.pdbx_seq_one_letter_code
_entity_poly.pdbx_strand_id
1 'polypeptide(L)' 'MAIDEENELLLEQKLNQKLYFVEMEQALVEVTYCLKTYDYTIEQAIPRLIKIIDMLEVEQKVIMNEISKIIRNSG' A
#
# COMPACT_ATOMS: atom_id res chain seq x y z
N MET A 1 14.46 -26.63 -8.99
CA MET A 1 13.99 -25.64 -9.98
C MET A 1 12.69 -24.98 -9.56
N ALA A 2 11.63 -25.70 -9.19
CA ALA A 2 10.35 -25.08 -8.77
C ALA A 2 10.40 -24.20 -7.48
N ILE A 3 11.31 -24.49 -6.55
CA ILE A 3 11.42 -23.76 -5.27
C ILE A 3 12.04 -22.35 -5.46
N ASP A 4 12.88 -22.15 -6.47
CA ASP A 4 13.47 -20.83 -6.75
C ASP A 4 12.44 -19.87 -7.36
N GLU A 5 11.59 -20.36 -8.27
CA GLU A 5 10.54 -19.55 -8.90
C GLU A 5 9.47 -19.08 -7.88
N GLU A 6 9.10 -19.94 -6.91
CA GLU A 6 8.15 -19.57 -5.86
C GLU A 6 8.71 -18.50 -4.90
N ASN A 7 9.99 -18.62 -4.55
CA ASN A 7 10.67 -17.65 -3.68
C ASN A 7 10.89 -16.30 -4.37
N GLU A 8 11.18 -16.31 -5.68
CA GLU A 8 11.33 -15.11 -6.49
C GLU A 8 10.00 -14.34 -6.60
N LEU A 9 8.89 -15.05 -6.87
CA LEU A 9 7.56 -14.47 -6.90
C LEU A 9 7.15 -13.86 -5.54
N LEU A 10 7.45 -14.56 -4.44
CA LEU A 10 7.18 -14.06 -3.09
C LEU A 10 8.00 -12.81 -2.78
N LEU A 11 9.26 -12.77 -3.21
CA LEU A 11 10.13 -11.62 -3.03
C LEU A 11 9.62 -10.42 -3.83
N GLU A 12 9.23 -10.61 -5.08
CA GLU A 12 8.64 -9.58 -5.94
C GLU A 12 7.38 -8.99 -5.30
N GLN A 13 6.45 -9.84 -4.82
CA GLN A 13 5.23 -9.40 -4.12
C GLN A 13 5.56 -8.53 -2.91
N LYS A 14 6.51 -8.95 -2.07
CA LYS A 14 6.92 -8.20 -0.87
C LYS A 14 7.60 -6.88 -1.20
N LEU A 15 8.43 -6.85 -2.25
CA LEU A 15 9.08 -5.63 -2.71
C LEU A 15 8.06 -4.63 -3.26
N ASN A 16 7.10 -5.11 -4.06
CA ASN A 16 6.03 -4.28 -4.59
C ASN A 16 5.16 -3.72 -3.47
N GLN A 17 4.74 -4.52 -2.49
CA GLN A 17 4.01 -4.03 -1.31
C GLN A 17 4.78 -2.94 -0.58
N LYS A 18 6.08 -3.14 -0.33
CA LYS A 18 6.92 -2.11 0.32
C LYS A 18 6.96 -0.81 -0.48
N LEU A 19 7.12 -0.89 -1.80
CA LEU A 19 7.13 0.28 -2.66
C LEU A 19 5.78 1.02 -2.60
N TYR A 20 4.67 0.29 -2.65
CA TYR A 20 3.31 0.84 -2.51
C TYR A 20 3.14 1.61 -1.19
N PHE A 21 3.64 1.07 -0.07
CA PHE A 21 3.60 1.79 1.22
C PHE A 21 4.42 3.08 1.21
N VAL A 22 5.61 3.06 0.61
CA VAL A 22 6.46 4.27 0.49
C VAL A 22 5.76 5.33 -0.35
N GLU A 23 5.11 4.95 -1.45
CA GLU A 23 4.34 5.89 -2.28
C GLU A 23 3.16 6.51 -1.53
N MET A 24 2.42 5.72 -0.74
CA MET A 24 1.35 6.22 0.10
C MET A 24 1.86 7.18 1.19
N GLU A 25 2.96 6.84 1.85
CA GLU A 25 3.60 7.67 2.87
C GLU A 25 4.03 9.02 2.28
N GLN A 26 4.71 9.00 1.13
CA GLN A 26 5.16 10.21 0.46
C GLN A 26 3.98 11.10 0.05
N ALA A 27 2.92 10.50 -0.51
CA ALA A 27 1.72 11.24 -0.88
C ALA A 27 1.03 11.90 0.33
N LEU A 28 1.00 11.20 1.47
CA LEU A 28 0.44 11.72 2.71
C LEU A 28 1.29 12.88 3.27
N VAL A 29 2.61 12.74 3.26
CA VAL A 29 3.54 13.81 3.68
C VAL A 29 3.38 15.04 2.79
N GLU A 30 3.28 14.86 1.47
CA GLU A 30 3.10 15.97 0.54
C GLU A 30 1.78 16.71 0.80
N VAL A 31 0.66 15.99 0.91
CA VAL A 31 -0.66 16.60 1.15
C VAL A 31 -0.69 17.33 2.50
N THR A 32 -0.14 16.72 3.56
CA THR A 32 -0.12 17.34 4.89
C THR A 32 0.77 18.58 4.93
N TYR A 33 1.92 18.55 4.26
CA TYR A 33 2.79 19.70 4.13
C TYR A 33 2.11 20.84 3.37
N CYS A 34 1.54 20.57 2.20
CA CYS A 34 0.87 21.57 1.37
C CYS A 34 -0.35 22.20 2.05
N LEU A 35 -1.11 21.42 2.84
CA LEU A 35 -2.20 21.97 3.67
C LEU A 35 -1.67 22.87 4.78
N LYS A 36 -0.51 22.56 5.35
CA LYS A 36 0.13 23.36 6.41
C LYS A 36 0.72 24.66 5.88
N THR A 37 1.21 24.68 4.64
CA THR A 37 1.79 25.88 4.01
C THR A 37 0.76 26.76 3.29
N TYR A 38 -0.52 26.37 3.27
CA TYR A 38 -1.58 27.00 2.48
C TYR A 38 -1.33 26.99 0.97
N ASP A 39 -0.40 26.16 0.48
CA ASP A 39 -0.14 25.97 -0.94
C ASP A 39 -1.26 25.18 -1.63
N TYR A 40 -2.04 24.43 -0.85
CA TYR A 40 -3.21 23.69 -1.31
C TYR A 40 -4.48 24.17 -0.61
N THR A 41 -5.58 24.25 -1.37
CA THR A 41 -6.91 24.33 -0.77
C THR A 41 -7.35 22.95 -0.29
N ILE A 42 -8.29 22.92 0.67
CA ILE A 42 -8.90 21.67 1.15
C ILE A 42 -9.49 20.87 -0.03
N GLU A 43 -10.07 21.56 -1.02
CA GLU A 43 -10.65 20.95 -2.22
C GLU A 43 -9.60 20.23 -3.08
N GLN A 44 -8.36 20.73 -3.12
CA GLN A 44 -7.25 20.08 -3.83
C GLN A 44 -6.68 18.90 -3.04
N ALA A 45 -6.75 18.93 -1.70
CA ALA A 45 -6.26 17.86 -0.84
C ALA A 45 -7.19 16.64 -0.80
N ILE A 46 -8.51 16.84 -0.80
CA ILE A 46 -9.51 15.76 -0.67
C ILE A 46 -9.30 14.63 -1.69
N PRO A 47 -9.17 14.89 -3.01
CA PRO A 47 -8.98 13.82 -3.99
C PRO A 47 -7.72 12.99 -3.76
N ARG A 48 -6.64 13.63 -3.28
CA ARG A 48 -5.39 12.94 -2.97
C ARG A 48 -5.52 12.05 -1.73
N LEU A 49 -6.21 12.54 -0.70
CA LEU A 49 -6.51 11.74 0.49
C LEU A 49 -7.41 10.54 0.18
N ILE A 50 -8.43 10.72 -0.67
CA ILE A 50 -9.28 9.61 -1.14
C ILE A 50 -8.43 8.55 -1.84
N LYS A 51 -7.54 8.96 -2.75
CA LYS A 51 -6.64 8.03 -3.44
C LYS A 51 -5.74 7.24 -2.46
N ILE A 52 -5.23 7.89 -1.42
CA ILE A 52 -4.43 7.22 -0.38
C ILE A 52 -5.29 6.18 0.37
N ILE A 53 -6.54 6.52 0.70
CA ILE A 53 -7.47 5.58 1.35
C ILE A 53 -7.75 4.38 0.44
N ASP A 54 -8.03 4.61 -0.84
CA ASP A 54 -8.27 3.54 -1.81
C ASP A 54 -7.07 2.57 -1.91
N MET A 55 -5.85 3.11 -1.90
CA MET A 55 -4.62 2.30 -1.90
C MET A 55 -4.48 1.48 -0.61
N LEU A 56 -4.80 2.06 0.55
CA LEU A 56 -4.79 1.34 1.84
C LEU A 56 -5.82 0.21 1.88
N GLU A 57 -7.01 0.41 1.31
CA GLU A 57 -8.03 -0.63 1.23
C GLU A 57 -7.60 -1.82 0.35
N VAL A 58 -6.88 -1.55 -0.74
CA VAL A 58 -6.30 -2.61 -1.58
C VAL A 58 -5.28 -3.41 -0.79
N GLU A 59 -4.32 -2.75 -0.12
CA GLU A 59 -3.31 -3.44 0.68
C GLU A 59 -3.92 -4.23 1.84
N GLN A 60 -4.95 -3.69 2.50
CA GLN A 60 -5.69 -4.42 3.54
C GLN A 60 -6.26 -5.74 3.00
N LYS A 61 -6.83 -5.73 1.79
CA LYS A 61 -7.37 -6.95 1.15
C LYS A 61 -6.26 -7.94 0.82
N VAL A 62 -5.09 -7.47 0.36
CA VAL A 62 -3.94 -8.35 0.08
C VAL A 62 -3.47 -9.03 1.37
N ILE A 63 -3.25 -8.26 2.44
CA ILE A 63 -2.83 -8.78 3.74
C ILE A 63 -3.85 -9.79 4.29
N MET A 64 -5.15 -9.48 4.22
CA MET A 64 -6.19 -10.41 4.68
C MET A 64 -6.23 -11.70 3.88
N ASN A 65 -5.97 -11.64 2.56
CA ASN A 65 -5.84 -12.83 1.73
C ASN A 65 -4.63 -13.69 2.12
N GLU A 66 -3.49 -13.06 2.42
CA GLU A 66 -2.29 -13.77 2.90
C GLU A 66 -2.53 -14.44 4.26
N ILE A 67 -3.11 -13.73 5.23
CA ILE A 67 -3.50 -14.30 6.53
C ILE A 67 -4.44 -15.49 6.33
N SER A 68 -5.42 -15.37 5.44
CA SER A 68 -6.38 -16.44 5.14
C SER A 68 -5.70 -17.68 4.55
N LYS A 69 -4.68 -17.51 3.70
CA LYS A 69 -3.87 -18.62 3.16
C LYS A 69 -3.07 -19.31 4.28
N ILE A 70 -2.44 -18.54 5.16
CA ILE A 70 -1.67 -19.07 6.30
C ILE A 70 -2.57 -19.92 7.20
N ILE A 71 -3.76 -19.43 7.55
CA ILE A 71 -4.73 -20.15 8.40
C ILE A 71 -5.14 -21.47 7.74
N ARG A 72 -5.43 -21.47 6.43
CA ARG A 72 -5.84 -22.69 5.69
C ARG A 72 -4.73 -23.72 5.60
N ASN A 73 -3.47 -23.30 5.47
CA ASN A 73 -2.32 -24.19 5.35
C ASN A 73 -1.83 -24.73 6.71
N SER A 74 -2.37 -24.22 7.82
CA SER A 74 -1.98 -24.61 9.19
C SER A 74 -2.96 -25.60 9.85
N GLY A 75 -4.02 -26.01 9.14
CA GLY A 75 -5.07 -26.91 9.61
C GLY A 75 -5.04 -28.30 8.97
#